data_AF-A1R5I6-F1
#
_entry.id   AF-A1R5I6-F1
#
_cell.length_a   1.000
_cell.length_b   1.000
_cell.length_c   1.000
_cell.angle_alpha   90.00
_cell.angle_beta   90.00
_cell.angle_gamma   90.00
#
_symmetry.space_group_name_H-M   'P 1'
#
loop_
_entity.id
_entity.type
_entity.pdbx_description
1 polymer ?
#
loop_
_entity_poly.entity_id
_entity_poly.type
_entity_poly.pdbx_seq_one_letter_code
_entity_poly.pdbx_strand_id
1 'polypeptide(L)'
;MKRTVVLFLVALAMSITSCSPPASNEQTSPPQATQAPTNGIVSTPTPPTPTRTGMPAGVFDLVAKTGGIVRFTLPTPASDPAVADIEAFRKKTGAAPVSYIVADVDNRSGTEVINMYKVSAYDAEGREYAFARAAGVFGEWGPTFGSDYVYRMPDGSILDEATGSALNNEEVRLNNAIDIVASPAQRANIILISKSTDLPKEFTRVAVAPSGMGYPIDALPSGAGGHD
;
A
#
# COMPACT_ATOMS: atom_id res chain seq x y z
N MET A 1 -50.37 -36.50 8.04
CA MET A 1 -49.10 -37.24 8.13
C MET A 1 -48.03 -36.30 8.66
N LYS A 2 -47.51 -36.58 9.86
CA LYS A 2 -46.55 -35.75 10.60
C LYS A 2 -45.14 -35.96 10.02
N ARG A 3 -44.39 -34.88 9.76
CA ARG A 3 -42.94 -34.93 9.51
C ARG A 3 -42.21 -34.19 10.63
N THR A 4 -41.42 -34.96 11.35
CA THR A 4 -40.69 -34.61 12.57
C THR A 4 -39.44 -33.80 12.21
N VAL A 5 -39.27 -32.64 12.86
CA VAL A 5 -38.05 -31.83 12.83
C VAL A 5 -37.23 -32.19 14.08
N VAL A 6 -35.97 -32.59 13.90
CA VAL A 6 -35.03 -32.86 15.00
C VAL A 6 -34.02 -31.71 15.04
N LEU A 7 -34.11 -30.91 16.10
CA LEU A 7 -33.14 -29.90 16.50
C LEU A 7 -32.00 -30.59 17.28
N PHE A 8 -30.74 -30.39 16.88
CA PHE A 8 -29.58 -30.72 17.72
C PHE A 8 -29.02 -29.43 18.32
N LEU A 9 -29.19 -29.28 19.63
CA LEU A 9 -28.49 -28.31 20.47
C LEU A 9 -27.09 -28.85 20.80
N VAL A 10 -26.05 -28.06 20.54
CA VAL A 10 -24.71 -28.27 21.10
C VAL A 10 -24.46 -27.18 22.14
N ALA A 11 -24.41 -27.56 23.40
CA ALA A 11 -24.01 -26.71 24.51
C ALA A 11 -22.49 -26.84 24.70
N LEU A 12 -21.76 -25.73 24.53
CA LEU A 12 -20.33 -25.64 24.81
C LEU A 12 -20.13 -24.98 26.18
N ALA A 13 -19.62 -25.74 27.14
CA ALA A 13 -19.34 -25.27 28.50
C ALA A 13 -18.02 -24.49 28.54
N MET A 14 -18.06 -23.27 29.09
CA MET A 14 -16.88 -22.47 29.42
C MET A 14 -16.35 -22.87 30.81
N SER A 15 -15.07 -23.23 30.89
CA SER A 15 -14.33 -23.38 32.13
C SER A 15 -13.25 -22.29 32.22
N ILE A 16 -13.45 -21.38 33.17
CA ILE A 16 -12.52 -20.35 33.62
C ILE A 16 -11.75 -20.90 34.81
N THR A 17 -10.43 -21.01 34.70
CA THR A 17 -9.53 -21.32 35.82
C THR A 17 -8.59 -20.14 36.04
N SER A 18 -8.88 -19.36 37.10
CA SER A 18 -7.95 -18.41 37.71
C SER A 18 -7.05 -19.14 38.69
N CYS A 19 -5.75 -18.84 38.68
CA CYS A 19 -4.87 -19.13 39.82
C CYS A 19 -3.84 -18.01 40.00
N SER A 20 -3.92 -17.35 41.16
CA SER A 20 -2.84 -16.55 41.76
C SER A 20 -2.43 -17.23 43.08
N PRO A 21 -1.18 -17.04 43.54
CA PRO A 21 -0.48 -17.99 44.41
C PRO A 21 -0.64 -17.69 45.92
N PRO A 22 -0.40 -18.67 46.81
CA PRO A 22 -0.24 -18.40 48.23
C PRO A 22 1.23 -18.14 48.61
N ALA A 23 1.40 -17.16 49.50
CA ALA A 23 2.61 -16.89 50.26
C ALA A 23 2.60 -17.67 51.57
N SER A 24 3.79 -18.10 52.05
CA SER A 24 4.06 -18.45 53.45
C SER A 24 5.51 -18.12 53.81
N ASN A 25 5.68 -17.35 54.88
CA ASN A 25 6.92 -16.99 55.57
C ASN A 25 7.33 -18.07 56.59
N GLU A 26 8.63 -18.13 56.97
CA GLU A 26 9.19 -18.08 58.35
C GLU A 26 10.70 -18.47 58.37
N GLN A 27 11.61 -17.54 58.71
CA GLN A 27 12.48 -17.43 59.92
C GLN A 27 13.74 -18.35 59.93
N THR A 28 15.00 -17.99 60.26
CA THR A 28 15.68 -17.07 61.23
C THR A 28 17.20 -17.03 60.91
N SER A 29 17.91 -15.89 60.71
CA SER A 29 18.82 -15.12 61.64
C SER A 29 20.35 -15.11 61.26
N PRO A 30 21.18 -14.10 61.69
CA PRO A 30 22.21 -13.35 60.91
C PRO A 30 23.70 -13.67 61.32
N PRO A 31 24.86 -13.07 60.82
CA PRO A 31 25.15 -11.63 60.64
C PRO A 31 26.13 -11.12 59.51
N GLN A 32 26.07 -9.80 59.30
CA GLN A 32 27.13 -8.81 58.97
C GLN A 32 27.80 -8.67 57.58
N ALA A 33 27.54 -7.49 56.97
CA ALA A 33 28.37 -6.58 56.16
C ALA A 33 29.23 -7.10 55.00
N THR A 34 28.97 -6.57 53.79
CA THR A 34 29.98 -5.86 52.95
C THR A 34 29.22 -5.01 51.92
N GLN A 35 29.51 -3.71 51.87
CA GLN A 35 29.04 -2.80 50.81
C GLN A 35 29.74 -3.15 49.49
N ALA A 36 28.98 -3.35 48.42
CA ALA A 36 29.50 -3.46 47.05
C ALA A 36 29.33 -2.12 46.32
N PRO A 37 30.30 -1.68 45.50
CA PRO A 37 30.35 -0.35 44.93
C PRO A 37 29.28 -0.13 43.86
N THR A 38 28.73 1.07 43.85
CA THR A 38 27.83 1.59 42.83
C THR A 38 28.61 1.76 41.52
N ASN A 39 28.54 0.77 40.62
CA ASN A 39 29.01 0.97 39.25
C ASN A 39 28.03 1.90 38.54
N GLY A 40 28.44 3.17 38.40
CA GLY A 40 27.78 4.14 37.54
C GLY A 40 27.71 3.60 36.12
N ILE A 41 26.49 3.34 35.65
CA ILE A 41 26.24 3.04 34.25
C ILE A 41 26.47 4.36 33.51
N VAL A 42 27.63 4.49 32.89
CA VAL A 42 27.89 5.53 31.90
C VAL A 42 26.93 5.26 30.75
N SER A 43 25.90 6.09 30.60
CA SER A 43 25.06 6.10 29.42
C SER A 43 25.92 6.49 28.23
N THR A 44 26.27 5.52 27.39
CA THR A 44 26.87 5.78 26.09
C THR A 44 25.88 6.61 25.27
N PRO A 45 26.32 7.73 24.65
CA PRO A 45 25.46 8.46 23.74
C PRO A 45 25.07 7.54 22.58
N THR A 46 23.77 7.44 22.34
CA THR A 46 23.24 6.75 21.16
C THR A 46 23.89 7.35 19.92
N PRO A 47 24.47 6.53 19.02
CA PRO A 47 24.95 7.03 17.73
C PRO A 47 23.81 7.78 17.05
N PRO A 48 24.04 8.95 16.44
CA PRO A 48 23.00 9.62 15.67
C PRO A 48 22.48 8.64 14.62
N THR A 49 21.15 8.48 14.56
CA THR A 49 20.50 7.77 13.45
C THR A 49 21.06 8.36 12.17
N PRO A 50 21.62 7.57 11.24
CA PRO A 50 22.16 8.10 10.00
C PRO A 50 21.05 8.93 9.36
N THR A 51 21.35 10.21 9.13
CA THR A 51 20.46 11.10 8.40
C THR A 51 20.21 10.43 7.06
N ARG A 52 18.99 9.92 6.84
CA ARG A 52 18.60 9.41 5.52
C ARG A 52 18.72 10.60 4.59
N THR A 53 19.73 10.58 3.72
CA THR A 53 19.90 11.59 2.68
C THR A 53 18.58 11.70 1.91
N GLY A 54 18.03 12.90 1.83
CA GLY A 54 16.80 13.16 1.08
C GLY A 54 16.95 12.71 -0.36
N MET A 55 16.06 11.85 -0.83
CA MET A 55 15.95 11.45 -2.23
C MET A 55 14.97 12.39 -2.91
N PRO A 56 15.41 13.19 -3.89
CA PRO A 56 14.51 14.11 -4.57
C PRO A 56 13.40 13.35 -5.32
N ALA A 57 12.24 13.98 -5.42
CA ALA A 57 11.23 13.57 -6.40
C ALA A 57 11.85 13.51 -7.80
N GLY A 58 11.44 12.52 -8.60
CA GLY A 58 12.08 12.26 -9.89
C GLY A 58 11.98 10.81 -10.33
N VAL A 59 12.97 10.36 -11.10
CA VAL A 59 12.99 9.00 -11.64
C VAL A 59 13.63 8.04 -10.65
N PHE A 60 12.99 6.91 -10.43
CA PHE A 60 13.46 5.82 -9.59
C PHE A 60 13.59 4.53 -10.40
N ASP A 61 14.60 3.73 -10.05
CA ASP A 61 14.83 2.41 -10.62
C ASP A 61 14.91 1.35 -9.50
N LEU A 62 14.53 0.12 -9.81
CA LEU A 62 14.83 -1.07 -9.01
C LEU A 62 14.97 -2.31 -9.89
N VAL A 63 15.67 -3.30 -9.36
CA VAL A 63 15.71 -4.66 -9.91
C VAL A 63 14.95 -5.58 -8.97
N ALA A 64 13.88 -6.18 -9.46
CA ALA A 64 13.13 -7.18 -8.72
C ALA A 64 14.01 -8.40 -8.48
N LYS A 65 13.85 -9.06 -7.33
CA LYS A 65 14.61 -10.29 -7.01
C LYS A 65 14.44 -11.40 -8.06
N THR A 66 13.35 -11.35 -8.81
CA THR A 66 12.99 -12.29 -9.87
C THR A 66 13.61 -11.94 -11.22
N GLY A 67 14.35 -10.83 -11.33
CA GLY A 67 15.12 -10.43 -12.53
C GLY A 67 14.47 -9.32 -13.38
N GLY A 68 13.22 -8.95 -13.11
CA GLY A 68 12.57 -7.83 -13.81
C GLY A 68 13.09 -6.48 -13.36
N ILE A 69 13.12 -5.50 -14.27
CA ILE A 69 13.57 -4.13 -14.03
C ILE A 69 12.34 -3.23 -14.01
N VAL A 70 12.25 -2.33 -13.02
CA VAL A 70 11.18 -1.34 -12.94
C VAL A 70 11.79 0.05 -12.90
N ARG A 71 11.28 0.93 -13.77
CA ARG A 71 11.60 2.36 -13.81
C ARG A 71 10.33 3.18 -13.73
N PHE A 72 10.30 4.22 -12.89
CA PHE A 72 9.12 5.08 -12.78
C PHE A 72 9.47 6.50 -12.34
N THR A 73 8.56 7.45 -12.59
CA THR A 73 8.66 8.82 -12.07
C THR A 73 7.74 9.00 -10.87
N LEU A 74 8.23 9.64 -9.81
CA LEU A 74 7.50 9.91 -8.58
C LEU A 74 7.44 11.43 -8.31
N PRO A 75 6.25 12.06 -8.42
CA PRO A 75 5.07 11.58 -9.14
C PRO A 75 5.24 11.70 -10.66
N THR A 76 4.54 10.87 -11.42
CA THR A 76 4.33 11.10 -12.86
C THR A 76 3.44 12.35 -13.06
N PRO A 77 3.80 13.27 -13.98
CA PRO A 77 2.95 14.41 -14.30
C PRO A 77 1.57 13.98 -14.80
N ALA A 78 0.51 14.68 -14.37
CA ALA A 78 -0.85 14.42 -14.85
C ALA A 78 -1.06 14.74 -16.36
N SER A 79 -0.07 15.38 -16.99
CA SER A 79 0.00 15.59 -18.45
C SER A 79 0.63 14.42 -19.21
N ASP A 80 1.09 13.38 -18.52
CA ASP A 80 1.66 12.19 -19.18
C ASP A 80 0.59 11.50 -20.04
N PRO A 81 0.90 11.19 -21.32
CA PRO A 81 -0.06 10.53 -22.22
C PRO A 81 -0.64 9.23 -21.68
N ALA A 82 0.11 8.48 -20.87
CA ALA A 82 -0.35 7.21 -20.29
C ALA A 82 -1.50 7.38 -19.28
N VAL A 83 -1.66 8.58 -18.69
CA VAL A 83 -2.74 8.89 -17.74
C VAL A 83 -3.75 9.90 -18.29
N ALA A 84 -3.62 10.32 -19.55
CA ALA A 84 -4.46 11.38 -20.13
C ALA A 84 -5.95 11.04 -20.08
N ASP A 85 -6.34 9.84 -20.53
CA ASP A 85 -7.72 9.37 -20.51
C ASP A 85 -8.26 9.21 -19.07
N ILE A 86 -7.41 8.75 -18.16
CA ILE A 86 -7.72 8.58 -16.73
C ILE A 86 -8.02 9.95 -16.10
N GLU A 87 -7.14 10.92 -16.32
CA GLU A 87 -7.24 12.27 -15.80
C GLU A 87 -8.42 13.04 -16.44
N ALA A 88 -8.69 12.79 -17.72
CA ALA A 88 -9.88 13.33 -18.39
C ALA A 88 -11.17 12.79 -17.78
N PHE A 89 -11.25 11.47 -17.52
CA PHE A 89 -12.39 10.87 -16.86
C PHE A 89 -12.57 11.38 -15.43
N ARG A 90 -11.49 11.45 -14.64
CA ARG A 90 -11.50 12.03 -13.27
C ARG A 90 -12.07 13.45 -13.26
N LYS A 91 -11.64 14.31 -14.20
CA LYS A 91 -12.16 15.68 -14.35
C LYS A 91 -13.63 15.68 -14.76
N LYS A 92 -14.01 14.83 -15.71
CA LYS A 92 -15.37 14.70 -16.23
C LYS A 92 -16.36 14.32 -15.13
N THR A 93 -15.96 13.46 -14.20
CA THR A 93 -16.79 13.02 -13.07
C THR A 93 -16.68 13.91 -11.83
N GLY A 94 -15.82 14.93 -11.84
CA GLY A 94 -15.61 15.80 -10.68
C GLY A 94 -14.89 15.13 -9.51
N ALA A 95 -14.26 13.97 -9.73
CA ALA A 95 -13.53 13.25 -8.70
C ALA A 95 -12.35 14.07 -8.15
N ALA A 96 -11.99 13.86 -6.88
CA ALA A 96 -10.90 14.58 -6.23
C ALA A 96 -9.56 14.38 -6.98
N PRO A 97 -8.66 15.39 -7.01
CA PRO A 97 -7.34 15.24 -7.62
C PRO A 97 -6.52 14.11 -6.96
N VAL A 98 -5.62 13.50 -7.75
CA VAL A 98 -4.77 12.37 -7.33
C VAL A 98 -3.34 12.57 -7.84
N SER A 99 -2.40 11.79 -7.30
CA SER A 99 -1.04 11.66 -7.84
C SER A 99 -0.87 10.34 -8.56
N TYR A 100 -0.08 10.33 -9.63
CA TYR A 100 0.17 9.14 -10.46
C TYR A 100 1.61 8.64 -10.34
N ILE A 101 1.77 7.35 -10.58
CA ILE A 101 3.03 6.73 -10.99
C ILE A 101 2.72 5.92 -12.26
N VAL A 102 3.48 6.15 -13.32
CA VAL A 102 3.55 5.28 -14.49
C VAL A 102 4.88 4.54 -14.41
N ALA A 103 4.79 3.23 -14.17
CA ALA A 103 5.94 2.36 -14.06
C ALA A 103 6.16 1.58 -15.35
N ASP A 104 7.32 1.78 -15.97
CA ASP A 104 7.83 0.98 -17.06
C ASP A 104 8.48 -0.27 -16.47
N VAL A 105 7.85 -1.41 -16.69
CA VAL A 105 8.24 -2.71 -16.15
C VAL A 105 8.77 -3.57 -17.28
N ASP A 106 10.08 -3.78 -17.32
CA ASP A 106 10.72 -4.74 -18.20
C ASP A 106 10.94 -6.07 -17.48
N ASN A 107 10.02 -7.01 -17.70
CA ASN A 107 10.05 -8.33 -17.09
C ASN A 107 10.57 -9.40 -18.06
N ARG A 108 11.33 -9.00 -19.10
CA ARG A 108 11.83 -9.95 -20.10
C ARG A 108 12.86 -10.93 -19.56
N SER A 109 13.63 -10.50 -18.56
CA SER A 109 14.58 -11.33 -17.81
C SER A 109 14.00 -11.90 -16.52
N GLY A 110 12.73 -11.59 -16.22
CA GLY A 110 12.10 -12.00 -14.97
C GLY A 110 11.48 -13.39 -15.01
N THR A 111 11.41 -14.05 -13.85
CA THR A 111 10.87 -15.40 -13.69
C THR A 111 9.45 -15.45 -13.12
N GLU A 112 8.93 -14.35 -12.60
CA GLU A 112 7.59 -14.24 -12.02
C GLU A 112 6.85 -13.01 -12.55
N VAL A 113 5.53 -12.97 -12.40
CA VAL A 113 4.71 -11.80 -12.77
C VAL A 113 5.05 -10.61 -11.88
N ILE A 114 5.25 -9.44 -12.48
CA ILE A 114 5.32 -8.15 -11.79
C ILE A 114 4.00 -7.41 -12.02
N ASN A 115 3.29 -7.11 -10.94
CA ASN A 115 2.00 -6.41 -10.98
C ASN A 115 2.03 -5.05 -10.28
N MET A 116 3.19 -4.62 -9.76
CA MET A 116 3.36 -3.38 -9.03
C MET A 116 2.26 -3.18 -7.98
N TYR A 117 2.15 -4.15 -7.07
CA TYR A 117 1.08 -4.19 -6.07
C TYR A 117 0.96 -2.88 -5.27
N LYS A 118 2.10 -2.30 -4.86
CA LYS A 118 2.15 -1.05 -4.11
C LYS A 118 3.48 -0.35 -4.28
N VAL A 119 3.46 0.99 -4.30
CA VAL A 119 4.62 1.84 -4.03
C VAL A 119 4.36 2.68 -2.79
N SER A 120 5.31 2.69 -1.86
CA SER A 120 5.26 3.45 -0.61
C SER A 120 6.42 4.41 -0.55
N ALA A 121 6.14 5.72 -0.60
CA ALA A 121 7.14 6.75 -0.40
C ALA A 121 7.00 7.34 1.02
N TYR A 122 8.11 7.71 1.65
CA TYR A 122 8.13 8.19 3.03
C TYR A 122 8.87 9.51 3.13
N ASP A 123 8.38 10.48 3.92
CA ASP A 123 9.08 11.72 4.23
C ASP A 123 10.00 11.59 5.47
N ALA A 124 10.53 12.73 5.95
CA ALA A 124 11.43 12.79 7.10
C ALA A 124 10.71 12.51 8.41
N GLU A 125 9.42 12.84 8.47
CA GLU A 125 8.52 12.60 9.59
C GLU A 125 8.02 11.15 9.63
N GLY A 126 8.30 10.37 8.58
CA GLY A 126 7.90 8.97 8.45
C GLY A 126 6.47 8.78 7.96
N ARG A 127 5.82 9.84 7.45
CA ARG A 127 4.50 9.74 6.83
C ARG A 127 4.61 9.00 5.51
N GLU A 128 3.67 8.08 5.29
CA GLU A 128 3.59 7.28 4.07
C GLU A 128 2.68 7.92 3.02
N TYR A 129 3.17 7.98 1.80
CA TYR A 129 2.44 8.29 0.58
C TYR A 129 2.31 7.01 -0.24
N ALA A 130 1.18 6.35 -0.08
CA ALA A 130 0.91 5.07 -0.72
C ALA A 130 0.29 5.26 -2.11
N PHE A 131 0.82 4.53 -3.08
CA PHE A 131 0.29 4.39 -4.43
C PHE A 131 -0.11 2.94 -4.63
N ALA A 132 -1.34 2.74 -5.09
CA ALA A 132 -1.92 1.42 -5.35
C ALA A 132 -2.39 1.35 -6.80
N ARG A 133 -2.66 0.14 -7.27
CA ARG A 133 -3.21 -0.07 -8.61
C ARG A 133 -4.45 0.79 -8.86
N ALA A 134 -4.47 1.42 -10.02
CA ALA A 134 -5.51 2.35 -10.42
C ALA A 134 -6.94 1.77 -10.30
N ALA A 135 -7.10 0.49 -10.62
CA ALA A 135 -8.39 -0.20 -10.59
C ALA A 135 -9.14 -0.08 -9.26
N GLY A 136 -8.43 -0.03 -8.14
CA GLY A 136 -9.04 0.13 -6.82
C GLY A 136 -9.57 1.54 -6.53
N VAL A 137 -9.23 2.54 -7.35
CA VAL A 137 -9.60 3.95 -7.17
C VAL A 137 -10.74 4.35 -8.12
N PHE A 138 -10.82 3.73 -9.30
CA PHE A 138 -11.82 4.07 -10.32
C PHE A 138 -13.26 3.92 -9.83
N GLY A 139 -13.54 2.86 -9.05
CA GLY A 139 -14.87 2.59 -8.47
C GLY A 139 -15.42 3.70 -7.57
N GLU A 140 -14.60 4.70 -7.22
CA GLU A 140 -15.00 5.86 -6.44
C GLU A 140 -15.28 7.10 -7.29
N TRP A 141 -15.04 7.05 -8.61
CA TRP A 141 -15.14 8.20 -9.50
C TRP A 141 -16.42 8.22 -10.33
N GLY A 142 -16.85 7.07 -10.85
CA GLY A 142 -18.04 6.99 -11.67
C GLY A 142 -19.31 6.70 -10.88
N PRO A 143 -20.45 6.60 -11.57
CA PRO A 143 -21.72 6.33 -10.93
C PRO A 143 -21.86 4.86 -10.54
N THR A 144 -22.58 4.62 -9.46
CA THR A 144 -22.99 3.27 -9.04
C THR A 144 -24.44 3.02 -9.45
N PHE A 145 -24.73 1.80 -9.95
CA PHE A 145 -26.10 1.39 -10.25
C PHE A 145 -26.72 0.72 -9.03
N GLY A 146 -27.74 1.36 -8.47
CA GLY A 146 -28.44 0.91 -7.27
C GLY A 146 -29.46 -0.19 -7.54
N SER A 147 -29.92 -0.85 -6.46
CA SER A 147 -31.03 -1.82 -6.52
C SER A 147 -32.38 -1.15 -6.82
N ASP A 148 -32.46 0.17 -6.72
CA ASP A 148 -33.57 1.01 -7.19
C ASP A 148 -33.53 1.26 -8.71
N TYR A 149 -32.59 0.65 -9.42
CA TYR A 149 -32.37 0.79 -10.86
C TYR A 149 -31.98 2.22 -11.29
N VAL A 150 -31.30 2.95 -10.40
CA VAL A 150 -30.87 4.32 -10.62
C VAL A 150 -29.36 4.43 -10.57
N TYR A 151 -28.77 5.22 -11.48
CA TYR A 151 -27.36 5.61 -11.41
C TYR A 151 -27.16 6.79 -10.45
N ARG A 152 -26.24 6.64 -9.51
CA ARG A 152 -25.87 7.68 -8.54
C ARG A 152 -24.38 7.97 -8.57
N MET A 153 -24.03 9.24 -8.71
CA MET A 153 -22.66 9.71 -8.54
C MET A 153 -22.22 9.64 -7.07
N PRO A 154 -20.90 9.68 -6.79
CA PRO A 154 -20.37 9.70 -5.43
C PRO A 154 -20.85 10.89 -4.58
N ASP A 155 -21.21 12.01 -5.20
CA ASP A 155 -21.78 13.19 -4.52
C ASP A 155 -23.29 13.04 -4.20
N GLY A 156 -23.89 11.90 -4.54
CA GLY A 156 -25.29 11.58 -4.32
C GLY A 156 -26.23 12.05 -5.43
N SER A 157 -25.74 12.76 -6.45
CA SER A 157 -26.57 13.18 -7.57
C SER A 157 -27.08 11.97 -8.37
N ILE A 158 -28.32 12.09 -8.85
CA ILE A 158 -28.99 11.06 -9.67
C ILE A 158 -28.76 11.40 -11.14
N LEU A 159 -28.38 10.42 -11.92
CA LEU A 159 -28.24 10.52 -13.37
C LEU A 159 -29.42 9.86 -14.07
N ASP A 160 -29.74 10.37 -15.27
CA ASP A 160 -30.56 9.61 -16.21
C ASP A 160 -29.82 8.33 -16.67
N GLU A 161 -30.59 7.34 -17.13
CA GLU A 161 -30.07 6.02 -17.50
C GLU A 161 -28.99 6.08 -18.59
N ALA A 162 -29.18 6.95 -19.60
CA ALA A 162 -28.25 7.04 -20.73
C ALA A 162 -26.91 7.63 -20.27
N THR A 163 -26.93 8.72 -19.49
CA THR A 163 -25.74 9.35 -18.92
C THR A 163 -25.02 8.41 -17.94
N GLY A 164 -25.77 7.80 -17.02
CA GLY A 164 -25.22 6.88 -16.03
C GLY A 164 -24.57 5.66 -16.67
N SER A 165 -25.24 5.02 -17.64
CA SER A 165 -24.71 3.88 -18.38
C SER A 165 -23.46 4.25 -19.18
N ALA A 166 -23.45 5.42 -19.85
CA ALA A 166 -22.29 5.87 -20.61
C ALA A 166 -21.06 6.07 -19.72
N LEU A 167 -21.22 6.72 -18.56
CA LEU A 167 -20.12 6.93 -17.61
C LEU A 167 -19.63 5.61 -17.00
N ASN A 168 -20.55 4.74 -16.58
CA ASN A 168 -20.19 3.42 -16.04
C ASN A 168 -19.43 2.57 -17.08
N ASN A 169 -19.87 2.56 -18.35
CA ASN A 169 -19.19 1.82 -19.41
C ASN A 169 -17.79 2.40 -19.71
N GLU A 170 -17.65 3.72 -19.67
CA GLU A 170 -16.36 4.39 -19.83
C GLU A 170 -15.41 4.05 -18.67
N GLU A 171 -15.89 4.05 -17.43
CA GLU A 171 -15.13 3.65 -16.26
C GLU A 171 -14.64 2.20 -16.37
N VAL A 172 -15.55 1.26 -16.67
CA VAL A 172 -15.21 -0.15 -16.85
C VAL A 172 -14.17 -0.33 -17.97
N ARG A 173 -14.32 0.38 -19.08
CA ARG A 173 -13.36 0.35 -20.18
C ARG A 173 -11.98 0.82 -19.72
N LEU A 174 -11.90 1.94 -18.99
CA LEU A 174 -10.64 2.48 -18.48
C LEU A 174 -10.00 1.54 -17.46
N ASN A 175 -10.79 1.01 -16.53
CA ASN A 175 -10.37 0.04 -15.53
C ASN A 175 -9.75 -1.21 -16.19
N ASN A 176 -10.40 -1.76 -17.21
CA ASN A 176 -9.90 -2.92 -17.94
C ASN A 176 -8.64 -2.59 -18.76
N ALA A 177 -8.56 -1.39 -19.34
CA ALA A 177 -7.41 -0.96 -20.13
C ALA A 177 -6.12 -0.80 -19.29
N ILE A 178 -6.25 -0.60 -17.98
CA ILE A 178 -5.13 -0.38 -17.05
C ILE A 178 -4.92 -1.53 -16.06
N ASP A 179 -5.73 -2.59 -16.15
CA ASP A 179 -5.53 -3.85 -15.43
C ASP A 179 -4.42 -4.69 -16.09
N ILE A 180 -3.24 -4.07 -16.19
CA ILE A 180 -2.07 -4.63 -16.86
C ILE A 180 -1.07 -5.12 -15.81
N VAL A 181 -0.47 -6.26 -16.10
CA VAL A 181 0.69 -6.82 -15.40
C VAL A 181 1.79 -7.13 -16.41
N ALA A 182 3.04 -7.22 -15.96
CA ALA A 182 4.13 -7.72 -16.78
C ALA A 182 4.38 -9.20 -16.45
N SER A 183 4.01 -10.11 -17.34
CA SER A 183 4.36 -11.53 -17.20
C SER A 183 5.84 -11.76 -17.56
N PRO A 184 6.44 -12.92 -17.22
CA PRO A 184 7.75 -13.29 -17.75
C PRO A 184 7.83 -13.12 -19.27
N ALA A 185 8.99 -12.69 -19.77
CA ALA A 185 9.21 -12.39 -21.19
C ALA A 185 8.44 -11.16 -21.74
N GLN A 186 7.76 -10.38 -20.90
CA GLN A 186 6.98 -9.20 -21.33
C GLN A 186 7.54 -7.88 -20.80
N ARG A 187 7.12 -6.78 -21.42
CA ARG A 187 7.28 -5.41 -20.91
C ARG A 187 5.92 -4.73 -20.89
N ALA A 188 5.64 -3.95 -19.85
CA ALA A 188 4.37 -3.26 -19.69
C ALA A 188 4.51 -1.95 -18.94
N ASN A 189 3.59 -1.01 -19.20
CA ASN A 189 3.42 0.18 -18.37
C ASN A 189 2.30 -0.09 -17.36
N ILE A 190 2.59 0.03 -16.06
CA ILE A 190 1.64 -0.18 -14.98
C ILE A 190 1.39 1.14 -14.26
N ILE A 191 0.11 1.48 -14.08
CA ILE A 191 -0.32 2.75 -13.48
C ILE A 191 -0.71 2.53 -12.03
N LEU A 192 -0.12 3.31 -11.14
CA LEU A 192 -0.51 3.42 -9.74
C LEU A 192 -1.02 4.82 -9.42
N ILE A 193 -1.96 4.91 -8.49
CA ILE A 193 -2.64 6.12 -8.08
C ILE A 193 -2.53 6.28 -6.57
N SER A 194 -2.26 7.50 -6.12
CA SER A 194 -2.39 7.91 -4.72
C SER A 194 -3.45 8.99 -4.58
N LYS A 195 -4.29 8.90 -3.55
CA LYS A 195 -5.18 10.01 -3.15
C LYS A 195 -4.40 11.18 -2.52
N SER A 196 -3.12 11.00 -2.20
CA SER A 196 -2.26 12.06 -1.69
C SER A 196 -1.76 12.92 -2.85
N THR A 197 -2.06 14.21 -2.82
CA THR A 197 -1.66 15.19 -3.85
C THR A 197 -0.55 16.13 -3.39
N ASP A 198 -0.43 16.32 -2.08
CA ASP A 198 0.61 17.14 -1.45
C ASP A 198 1.83 16.27 -1.11
N LEU A 199 2.57 15.90 -2.16
CA LEU A 199 3.79 15.11 -2.02
C LEU A 199 4.98 16.01 -1.66
N PRO A 200 5.89 15.56 -0.77
CA PRO A 200 7.08 16.30 -0.43
C PRO A 200 8.04 16.37 -1.62
N LYS A 201 8.97 17.34 -1.58
CA LYS A 201 10.02 17.46 -2.60
C LYS A 201 11.10 16.39 -2.47
N GLU A 202 11.26 15.84 -1.27
CA GLU A 202 12.25 14.83 -0.94
C GLU A 202 11.60 13.70 -0.13
N PHE A 203 12.08 12.49 -0.36
CA PHE A 203 11.66 11.28 0.31
C PHE A 203 12.85 10.68 1.06
N THR A 204 12.62 10.11 2.24
CA THR A 204 13.65 9.34 2.94
C THR A 204 13.69 7.89 2.50
N ARG A 205 12.59 7.36 1.95
CA ARG A 205 12.51 5.99 1.40
C ARG A 205 11.45 5.90 0.33
N VAL A 206 11.75 5.15 -0.74
CA VAL A 206 10.77 4.72 -1.72
C VAL A 206 10.86 3.21 -1.81
N ALA A 207 9.79 2.51 -1.42
CA ALA A 207 9.74 1.05 -1.38
C ALA A 207 8.65 0.54 -2.32
N VAL A 208 8.96 -0.48 -3.11
CA VAL A 208 8.07 -1.06 -4.10
C VAL A 208 7.80 -2.51 -3.74
N ALA A 209 6.53 -2.91 -3.72
CA ALA A 209 6.13 -4.31 -3.70
C ALA A 209 5.84 -4.76 -5.15
N PRO A 210 6.76 -5.45 -5.84
CA PRO A 210 6.57 -5.81 -7.24
C PRO A 210 5.48 -6.88 -7.43
N SER A 211 5.21 -7.66 -6.37
CA SER A 211 4.13 -8.65 -6.28
C SER A 211 3.40 -8.53 -4.94
N GLY A 212 2.15 -8.97 -4.87
CA GLY A 212 1.30 -8.84 -3.66
C GLY A 212 1.70 -9.73 -2.48
N MET A 213 2.56 -10.72 -2.71
CA MET A 213 3.07 -11.65 -1.68
C MET A 213 4.56 -11.42 -1.37
N GLY A 214 5.21 -10.50 -2.07
CA GLY A 214 6.64 -10.22 -1.94
C GLY A 214 6.96 -9.19 -0.86
N TYR A 215 8.18 -9.24 -0.34
CA TYR A 215 8.71 -8.15 0.49
C TYR A 215 8.98 -6.91 -0.38
N PRO A 216 8.70 -5.70 0.14
CA PRO A 216 9.08 -4.48 -0.55
C PRO A 216 10.59 -4.41 -0.80
N ILE A 217 10.96 -3.91 -1.97
CA ILE A 217 12.33 -3.64 -2.41
C ILE A 217 12.49 -2.13 -2.48
N ASP A 218 13.60 -1.61 -1.97
CA ASP A 218 13.87 -0.17 -2.06
C ASP A 218 14.19 0.21 -3.51
N ALA A 219 13.50 1.22 -4.01
CA ALA A 219 13.82 1.87 -5.27
C ALA A 219 14.77 3.04 -5.00
N LEU A 220 15.75 3.23 -5.87
CA LEU A 220 16.76 4.26 -5.74
C LEU A 220 16.58 5.30 -6.83
N PRO A 221 16.97 6.57 -6.60
CA PRO A 221 16.99 7.57 -7.65
C PRO A 221 17.82 7.08 -8.84
N SER A 222 17.30 7.25 -10.04
CA SER A 222 17.97 6.82 -11.26
C SER A 222 19.34 7.48 -11.38
N GLY A 223 20.38 6.69 -11.63
CA GLY A 223 21.76 7.17 -11.70
C GLY A 223 22.46 7.34 -10.35
N ALA A 224 21.79 7.07 -9.21
CA ALA A 224 22.44 7.02 -7.89
C ALA A 224 23.21 5.70 -7.65
N GLY A 225 22.96 4.68 -8.45
CA GLY A 225 23.68 3.41 -8.45
C GLY A 225 24.46 3.23 -9.75
N GLY A 226 25.78 3.40 -9.70
CA GLY A 226 26.67 2.82 -10.70
C GLY A 226 26.59 1.31 -10.58
N HIS A 227 25.80 0.66 -11.44
CA HIS A 227 25.95 -0.76 -11.69
C HIS A 227 27.11 -0.93 -12.67
N ASP A 228 28.32 -0.97 -12.11
CA ASP A 228 29.47 -1.65 -12.72
C ASP A 228 29.41 -3.15 -12.36
#